data_AF-A0A1G1NT23-F1
#
_entry.id   AF-A0A1G1NT23-F1
#
_cell.length_a   1.000
_cell.length_b   1.000
_cell.length_c   1.000
_cell.angle_alpha   90.00
_cell.angle_beta   90.00
_cell.angle_gamma   90.00
#
_symmetry.space_group_name_H-M   'P 1'
#
loop_
_entity.id
_entity.type
_entity.pdbx_description
1 polymer ?
#
loop_
_entity_poly.entity_id
_entity_poly.type
_entity_poly.pdbx_seq_one_letter_code
_entity_poly.pdbx_strand_id
1 'polypeptide(L)'
;MPKMNSYHIKILIKIALVASAFVLFYFFVQAPRSAKLKYLAAQLRSLQEQIQQIESVVAQGRTLQEGVKLFQQSRKNIDSKFPAKEEEGLKGLSDLAHRFDMEITSFKSTPRALFLLPNHEKVEIEGKACHVVYVSVEMKGTYGQLIQYIQSLKESLPAYVSVEKLRIIRDGTSSDRLSIFIDFNLYLLS
;
A
#
# COMPACT_ATOMS: atom_id res chain seq x y z
N MET A 1 13.45 64.23 44.39
CA MET A 1 13.04 63.76 43.05
C MET A 1 13.43 64.81 42.02
N PRO A 2 14.48 64.58 41.21
CA PRO A 2 14.92 65.57 40.21
C PRO A 2 13.86 65.68 39.10
N LYS A 3 13.41 66.90 38.82
CA LYS A 3 12.50 67.19 37.70
C LYS A 3 13.24 66.87 36.41
N MET A 4 12.87 65.76 35.78
CA MET A 4 13.46 65.30 34.53
C MET A 4 13.17 66.34 33.45
N ASN A 5 14.23 66.99 32.95
CA ASN A 5 14.12 68.08 31.99
C ASN A 5 13.47 67.56 30.70
N SER A 6 12.51 68.32 30.12
CA SER A 6 11.66 67.88 28.99
C SER A 6 12.46 67.32 27.79
N TYR A 7 13.71 67.75 27.65
CA TYR A 7 14.66 67.26 26.65
C TYR A 7 15.03 65.78 26.80
N HIS A 8 15.20 65.26 28.02
CA HIS A 8 15.55 63.85 28.24
C HIS A 8 14.42 62.90 27.84
N ILE A 9 13.17 63.30 28.07
CA ILE A 9 11.99 62.52 27.67
C ILE A 9 11.91 62.41 26.14
N LYS A 10 12.16 63.51 25.42
CA LYS A 10 12.15 63.51 23.94
C LYS A 10 13.25 62.63 23.35
N ILE A 11 14.43 62.56 23.98
CA ILE A 11 15.53 61.70 23.55
C ILE A 11 15.19 60.22 23.79
N LEU A 12 14.64 59.88 24.96
CA LEU A 12 14.21 58.51 25.28
C LEU A 12 13.15 57.99 24.30
N ILE A 13 12.17 58.83 23.92
CA ILE A 13 11.13 58.44 22.95
C ILE A 13 11.74 58.15 21.58
N LYS A 14 12.70 58.95 21.11
CA LYS A 14 13.38 58.72 19.82
C LYS A 14 14.18 57.42 19.82
N ILE A 15 14.89 57.13 20.92
CA ILE A 15 15.64 55.87 21.07
C ILE A 15 14.69 54.68 21.07
N ALA A 16 13.57 54.76 21.80
CA ALA A 16 12.56 53.71 21.83
C ALA A 16 11.93 53.46 20.45
N LEU A 17 11.67 54.53 19.68
CA LEU A 17 11.12 54.43 18.32
C LEU A 17 12.11 53.73 17.37
N VAL A 18 13.39 54.11 17.42
CA VAL A 18 14.43 53.49 16.58
C VAL A 18 14.67 52.03 16.96
N ALA A 19 14.70 51.70 18.26
CA ALA A 19 14.83 50.32 18.73
C ALA A 19 13.62 49.47 18.30
N SER A 20 12.40 49.99 18.41
CA SER A 20 11.19 49.31 17.98
C SER A 20 11.18 49.02 16.47
N ALA A 21 11.58 50.01 15.65
CA ALA A 21 11.71 49.84 14.21
C ALA A 21 12.74 48.76 13.85
N PHE A 22 13.85 48.69 14.59
CA PHE A 22 14.89 47.67 14.37
C PHE A 22 14.40 46.26 14.71
N VAL A 23 13.66 46.09 15.81
CA VAL A 23 13.07 44.81 16.22
C VAL A 23 12.03 44.34 15.21
N LEU A 24 11.15 45.24 14.76
CA LEU A 24 10.14 44.93 13.74
C LEU A 24 10.79 44.54 12.42
N PHE A 25 11.84 45.24 11.98
CA PHE A 25 12.57 44.90 10.76
C PHE A 25 13.23 43.51 10.86
N TYR A 26 13.84 43.19 12.00
CA TYR A 26 14.46 41.89 12.22
C TYR A 26 13.44 40.75 12.17
N PHE A 27 12.31 40.90 12.86
CA PHE A 27 11.25 39.90 12.89
C PHE A 27 10.54 39.72 11.55
N PHE A 28 10.27 40.81 10.82
CA PHE A 28 9.52 40.72 9.56
C PHE A 28 10.38 40.36 8.34
N VAL A 29 11.69 40.62 8.35
CA VAL A 29 12.53 40.40 7.16
C VAL A 29 13.45 39.18 7.29
N GLN A 30 14.13 39.00 8.43
CA GLN A 30 15.10 37.90 8.57
C GLN A 30 14.45 36.58 8.99
N ALA A 31 13.52 36.60 9.95
CA ALA A 31 12.86 35.39 10.44
C ALA A 31 12.19 34.56 9.31
N PRO A 32 11.36 35.15 8.40
CA PRO A 32 10.71 34.36 7.36
C PRO A 32 11.70 33.80 6.32
N ARG A 33 12.86 34.42 6.09
CA ARG A 33 13.89 33.90 5.18
C ARG A 33 14.55 32.64 5.74
N SER A 34 14.85 32.62 7.03
CA SER A 34 15.45 31.45 7.69
C SER A 34 14.50 30.25 7.75
N ALA A 35 13.20 30.49 7.93
CA ALA A 35 12.19 29.44 7.96
C ALA A 35 12.05 28.73 6.60
N LYS A 36 12.10 29.48 5.49
CA LYS A 36 12.08 28.90 4.13
C LYS A 36 13.31 28.03 3.88
N LEU A 37 14.50 28.45 4.30
CA LEU A 37 15.72 27.65 4.15
C LEU A 37 15.67 26.35 4.96
N LYS A 38 15.16 26.40 6.19
CA LYS A 38 14.97 25.20 7.02
C LYS A 38 13.95 24.24 6.39
N TYR A 39 12.87 24.76 5.83
CA TYR A 39 11.87 23.96 5.14
C TYR A 39 12.43 23.28 3.89
N LEU A 40 13.16 24.01 3.05
CA LEU A 40 13.82 23.44 1.87
C LEU A 40 14.86 22.37 2.25
N ALA A 41 15.66 22.63 3.30
CA ALA A 41 16.64 21.66 3.79
C ALA A 41 15.96 20.38 4.33
N ALA A 42 14.82 20.51 5.02
CA ALA A 42 14.05 19.36 5.49
C ALA A 42 13.45 18.55 4.33
N GLN A 43 12.94 19.21 3.28
CA GLN A 43 12.46 18.52 2.08
C GLN A 43 13.57 17.79 1.34
N LEU A 44 14.74 18.42 1.18
CA LEU A 44 15.90 17.76 0.56
C LEU A 44 16.34 16.53 1.36
N ARG A 45 16.34 16.63 2.69
CA ARG A 45 16.69 15.50 3.56
C ARG A 45 15.68 14.36 3.46
N SER A 46 14.37 14.63 3.43
CA SER A 46 13.37 13.57 3.29
C SER A 46 13.41 12.91 1.91
N LEU A 47 13.67 13.68 0.85
CA LEU A 47 13.92 13.16 -0.50
C LEU A 47 15.15 12.23 -0.52
N GLN A 48 16.23 12.63 0.14
CA GLN A 48 17.44 11.82 0.23
C GLN A 48 17.19 10.51 1.00
N GLU A 49 16.41 10.56 2.08
CA GLU A 49 16.01 9.37 2.84
C GLU A 49 15.13 8.42 2.02
N GLN A 50 14.21 8.94 1.20
CA GLN A 50 13.41 8.15 0.27
C GLN A 50 14.26 7.47 -0.82
N ILE A 51 15.23 8.21 -1.39
CA ILE A 51 16.18 7.66 -2.37
C ILE A 51 16.98 6.54 -1.73
N GLN A 52 17.50 6.75 -0.51
CA GLN A 52 18.31 5.76 0.19
C GLN A 52 17.49 4.51 0.57
N GLN A 53 16.21 4.67 0.91
CA GLN A 53 15.30 3.54 1.12
C GLN A 53 15.10 2.74 -0.18
N ILE A 54 14.82 3.40 -1.30
CA ILE A 54 14.71 2.73 -2.61
C ILE A 54 16.01 2.03 -2.97
N GLU A 55 17.15 2.69 -2.79
CA GLU A 55 18.47 2.12 -3.05
C GLU A 55 18.76 0.92 -2.16
N SER A 56 18.40 0.93 -0.87
CA SER A 56 18.57 -0.21 0.03
C SER A 56 17.72 -1.43 -0.34
N VAL A 57 16.54 -1.20 -0.95
CA VAL A 57 15.70 -2.27 -1.53
C VAL A 57 16.33 -2.82 -2.82
N VAL A 58 17.06 -1.98 -3.56
CA VAL A 58 17.77 -2.32 -4.81
C VAL A 58 19.18 -2.89 -4.57
N ALA A 59 19.77 -2.64 -3.39
CA ALA A 59 21.15 -2.96 -3.00
C ALA A 59 21.48 -4.46 -2.84
N GLN A 60 20.64 -5.36 -3.34
CA GLN A 60 21.04 -6.74 -3.66
C GLN A 60 21.82 -6.81 -5.01
N GLY A 61 22.70 -5.83 -5.26
CA GLY A 61 23.62 -5.84 -6.40
C GLY A 61 23.02 -5.52 -7.77
N ARG A 62 21.87 -4.83 -7.85
CA ARG A 62 21.23 -4.47 -9.13
C ARG A 62 21.35 -2.96 -9.40
N THR A 63 21.56 -2.58 -10.65
CA THR A 63 21.67 -1.18 -11.05
C THR A 63 20.30 -0.46 -11.01
N LEU A 64 20.27 0.86 -10.88
CA LEU A 64 19.03 1.65 -10.88
C LEU A 64 18.18 1.38 -12.15
N GLN A 65 18.81 1.18 -13.30
CA GLN A 65 18.14 0.80 -14.55
C GLN A 65 17.50 -0.59 -14.49
N GLU A 66 18.14 -1.55 -13.83
CA GLU A 66 17.55 -2.87 -13.57
C GLU A 66 16.39 -2.78 -12.58
N GLY A 67 16.50 -1.92 -11.57
CA GLY A 67 15.40 -1.59 -10.66
C GLY A 67 14.19 -1.05 -11.42
N VAL A 68 14.39 -0.05 -12.30
CA VAL A 68 13.31 0.50 -13.14
C VAL A 68 12.72 -0.55 -14.07
N LYS A 69 13.55 -1.41 -14.69
CA LYS A 69 13.05 -2.53 -15.52
C LYS A 69 12.24 -3.53 -14.71
N LEU A 70 12.67 -3.87 -13.50
CA LEU A 70 11.94 -4.75 -12.59
C LEU A 70 10.60 -4.14 -12.17
N PHE A 71 10.55 -2.85 -11.86
CA PHE A 71 9.30 -2.16 -11.58
C PHE A 71 8.36 -2.13 -12.78
N GLN A 72 8.89 -1.87 -13.98
CA GLN A 72 8.09 -1.91 -15.21
C GLN A 72 7.56 -3.32 -15.53
N GLN A 73 8.38 -4.35 -15.34
CA GLN A 73 7.95 -5.75 -15.49
C GLN A 73 6.93 -6.13 -14.42
N SER A 74 7.14 -5.72 -13.17
CA SER A 74 6.20 -5.95 -12.08
C SER A 74 4.87 -5.26 -12.36
N ARG A 75 4.89 -4.04 -12.92
CA ARG A 75 3.67 -3.31 -13.29
C ARG A 75 2.91 -4.00 -14.43
N LYS A 76 3.61 -4.43 -15.48
CA LYS A 76 3.00 -5.24 -16.56
C LYS A 76 2.41 -6.56 -16.04
N ASN A 77 3.08 -7.20 -15.08
CA ASN A 77 2.55 -8.40 -14.43
C ASN A 77 1.32 -8.11 -13.56
N ILE A 78 1.27 -6.95 -12.89
CA ILE A 78 0.09 -6.52 -12.10
C ILE A 78 -1.12 -6.36 -13.03
N ASP A 79 -0.98 -5.65 -14.15
CA ASP A 79 -2.09 -5.41 -15.08
C ASP A 79 -2.63 -6.72 -15.68
N SER A 80 -1.75 -7.69 -15.95
CA SER A 80 -2.14 -9.01 -16.45
C SER A 80 -2.82 -9.92 -15.41
N LYS A 81 -2.79 -9.53 -14.13
CA LYS A 81 -3.35 -10.30 -13.01
C LYS A 81 -4.73 -9.81 -12.57
N PHE A 82 -5.35 -8.87 -13.28
CA PHE A 82 -6.74 -8.53 -13.05
C PHE A 82 -7.58 -9.09 -14.20
N PRO A 83 -8.35 -10.17 -13.98
CA PRO A 83 -9.15 -10.75 -15.04
C PRO A 83 -10.24 -9.75 -15.42
N ALA A 84 -10.55 -9.69 -16.72
CA ALA A 84 -11.56 -8.77 -17.24
C ALA A 84 -12.97 -9.16 -16.76
N LYS A 85 -13.16 -10.43 -16.38
CA LYS A 85 -14.44 -11.00 -15.95
C LYS A 85 -14.25 -11.85 -14.69
N GLU A 86 -15.26 -11.80 -13.82
CA GLU A 86 -15.33 -12.65 -12.62
C GLU A 86 -15.24 -14.13 -12.99
N GLU A 87 -15.93 -14.55 -14.06
CA GLU A 87 -15.99 -15.95 -14.48
C GLU A 87 -14.61 -16.54 -14.79
N GLU A 88 -13.69 -15.73 -15.35
CA GLU A 88 -12.33 -16.16 -15.67
C GLU A 88 -11.51 -16.43 -14.40
N GLY A 89 -11.68 -15.59 -13.38
CA GLY A 89 -11.03 -15.78 -12.07
C GLY A 89 -11.55 -17.01 -11.35
N LEU A 90 -12.88 -17.21 -11.31
CA LEU A 90 -13.50 -18.37 -10.68
C LEU A 90 -13.14 -19.68 -11.40
N LYS A 91 -13.17 -19.66 -12.74
CA LYS A 91 -12.75 -20.81 -13.55
C LYS A 91 -11.29 -21.16 -13.29
N GLY A 92 -10.40 -20.16 -13.19
CA GLY A 92 -8.99 -20.38 -12.87
C GLY A 92 -8.78 -21.08 -11.52
N LEU A 93 -9.54 -20.72 -10.48
CA LEU A 93 -9.49 -21.39 -9.18
C LEU A 93 -9.90 -22.86 -9.27
N SER A 94 -10.95 -23.15 -10.03
CA SER A 94 -11.46 -24.50 -10.25
C SER A 94 -10.52 -25.36 -11.08
N ASP A 95 -10.01 -24.81 -12.20
CA ASP A 95 -9.09 -25.49 -13.10
C ASP A 95 -7.78 -25.85 -12.39
N LEU A 96 -7.29 -24.97 -11.50
CA LEU A 96 -6.11 -25.25 -10.67
C LEU A 96 -6.37 -26.40 -9.68
N ALA A 97 -7.52 -26.45 -9.03
CA ALA A 97 -7.82 -27.52 -8.09
C ALA A 97 -7.87 -28.88 -8.80
N HIS A 98 -8.52 -28.93 -9.97
CA HIS A 98 -8.54 -30.14 -10.80
C HIS A 98 -7.15 -30.57 -11.29
N ARG A 99 -6.27 -29.62 -11.64
CA ARG A 99 -4.90 -29.92 -12.07
C ARG A 99 -4.09 -30.69 -11.01
N PHE A 100 -4.38 -30.48 -9.73
CA PHE A 100 -3.70 -31.16 -8.62
C PHE A 100 -4.54 -32.31 -8.04
N ASP A 101 -5.50 -32.84 -8.82
CA ASP A 101 -6.39 -33.93 -8.42
C ASP A 101 -7.11 -33.67 -7.08
N MET A 102 -7.46 -32.40 -6.82
CA MET A 102 -8.30 -32.03 -5.68
C MET A 102 -9.76 -32.08 -6.09
N GLU A 103 -10.58 -32.68 -5.24
CA GLU A 103 -12.01 -32.86 -5.48
C GLU A 103 -12.78 -31.71 -4.84
N ILE A 104 -13.31 -30.79 -5.64
CA ILE A 104 -14.13 -29.68 -5.15
C ILE A 104 -15.51 -30.24 -4.75
N THR A 105 -15.85 -30.13 -3.47
CA THR A 105 -17.16 -30.55 -2.94
C THR A 105 -18.17 -29.41 -2.90
N SER A 106 -17.69 -28.17 -2.69
CA SER A 106 -18.54 -26.97 -2.72
C SER A 106 -17.76 -25.78 -3.26
N PHE A 107 -18.43 -24.96 -4.07
CA PHE A 107 -17.88 -23.72 -4.57
C PHE A 107 -18.98 -22.65 -4.52
N LYS A 108 -18.77 -21.60 -3.74
CA LYS A 108 -19.75 -20.53 -3.54
C LYS A 108 -19.07 -19.19 -3.76
N SER A 109 -19.66 -18.33 -4.58
CA SER A 109 -19.24 -16.93 -4.73
C SER A 109 -20.36 -15.99 -4.30
N THR A 110 -19.96 -14.83 -3.78
CA THR A 110 -20.88 -13.72 -3.52
C THR A 110 -20.90 -12.76 -4.72
N PRO A 111 -21.97 -11.98 -4.93
CA PRO A 111 -21.95 -10.90 -5.89
C PRO A 111 -20.79 -9.91 -5.63
N ARG A 112 -20.25 -9.33 -6.70
CA ARG A 112 -19.22 -8.29 -6.63
C ARG A 112 -19.61 -7.15 -5.69
N ALA A 113 -18.69 -6.76 -4.82
CA ALA A 113 -18.81 -5.62 -3.93
C ALA A 113 -17.67 -4.63 -4.18
N LEU A 114 -17.89 -3.35 -3.90
CA LEU A 114 -16.81 -2.35 -3.94
C LEU A 114 -15.82 -2.63 -2.81
N PHE A 115 -14.53 -2.62 -3.14
CA PHE A 115 -13.49 -2.69 -2.12
C PHE A 115 -13.27 -1.31 -1.52
N LEU A 116 -13.58 -1.18 -0.23
CA LEU A 116 -13.47 0.06 0.53
C LEU A 116 -12.33 -0.01 1.54
N LEU A 117 -11.57 1.06 1.63
CA LEU A 117 -10.59 1.26 2.70
C LEU A 117 -11.30 1.49 4.05
N PRO A 118 -10.60 1.39 5.19
CA PRO A 118 -11.19 1.62 6.53
C PRO A 118 -11.85 3.00 6.69
N ASN A 119 -11.41 3.99 5.91
CA ASN A 119 -11.99 5.34 5.85
C ASN A 119 -13.21 5.45 4.91
N HIS A 120 -13.72 4.34 4.38
CA HIS A 120 -14.83 4.26 3.41
C HIS A 120 -14.52 4.86 2.04
N GLU A 121 -13.25 5.08 1.72
CA GLU A 121 -12.85 5.51 0.37
C GLU A 121 -12.77 4.30 -0.57
N LYS A 122 -13.26 4.48 -1.80
CA LYS A 122 -13.11 3.49 -2.86
C LYS A 122 -11.66 3.42 -3.31
N VAL A 123 -11.16 2.20 -3.51
CA VAL A 123 -9.85 2.01 -4.13
C VAL A 123 -10.00 2.12 -5.65
N GLU A 124 -9.31 3.07 -6.24
CA GLU A 124 -9.25 3.25 -7.69
C GLU A 124 -7.83 3.08 -8.20
N ILE A 125 -7.68 2.34 -9.29
CA ILE A 125 -6.42 2.18 -10.00
C ILE A 125 -6.65 2.64 -11.44
N GLU A 126 -5.94 3.69 -11.85
CA GLU A 126 -6.03 4.26 -13.20
C GLU A 126 -7.47 4.63 -13.61
N GLY A 127 -8.28 5.10 -12.64
CA GLY A 127 -9.67 5.50 -12.85
C GLY A 127 -10.68 4.34 -12.90
N LYS A 128 -10.25 3.09 -12.69
CA LYS A 128 -11.12 1.92 -12.53
C LYS A 128 -11.35 1.61 -11.06
N ALA A 129 -12.57 1.24 -10.70
CA ALA A 129 -12.91 0.91 -9.32
C ALA A 129 -12.53 -0.54 -9.00
N CYS A 130 -11.89 -0.75 -7.85
CA CYS A 130 -11.58 -2.07 -7.36
C CYS A 130 -12.82 -2.71 -6.74
N HIS A 131 -13.14 -3.91 -7.22
CA HIS A 131 -14.20 -4.75 -6.71
C HIS A 131 -13.61 -6.01 -6.10
N VAL A 132 -14.29 -6.52 -5.07
CA VAL A 132 -13.96 -7.78 -4.41
C VAL A 132 -15.11 -8.76 -4.58
N VAL A 133 -14.76 -10.01 -4.85
CA VAL A 133 -15.66 -11.16 -4.91
C VAL A 133 -15.19 -12.15 -3.85
N TYR A 134 -16.05 -12.45 -2.88
CA TYR A 134 -15.75 -13.43 -1.84
C TYR A 134 -16.09 -14.82 -2.37
N VAL A 135 -15.14 -15.74 -2.27
CA VAL A 135 -15.28 -17.10 -2.79
C VAL A 135 -14.95 -18.09 -1.68
N SER A 136 -15.90 -18.94 -1.33
CA SER A 136 -15.70 -20.04 -0.41
C SER A 136 -15.64 -21.35 -1.18
N VAL A 137 -14.53 -22.09 -1.01
CA VAL A 137 -14.30 -23.36 -1.67
C VAL A 137 -14.08 -24.44 -0.62
N GLU A 138 -14.82 -25.53 -0.76
CA GLU A 138 -14.62 -26.76 -0.02
C GLU A 138 -14.08 -27.82 -0.98
N MET A 139 -13.00 -28.46 -0.59
CA MET A 139 -12.29 -29.44 -1.42
C MET A 139 -11.72 -30.58 -0.59
N LYS A 140 -11.54 -31.74 -1.21
CA LYS A 140 -10.91 -32.92 -0.63
C LYS A 140 -9.62 -33.25 -1.35
N GLY A 141 -8.57 -33.48 -0.59
CA GLY A 141 -7.25 -33.84 -1.13
C GLY A 141 -6.27 -34.25 -0.04
N THR A 142 -5.03 -34.49 -0.42
CA THR A 142 -3.91 -34.76 0.49
C THR A 142 -3.23 -33.45 0.89
N TYR A 143 -2.40 -33.50 1.93
CA TYR A 143 -1.61 -32.33 2.34
C TYR A 143 -0.65 -31.87 1.22
N GLY A 144 -0.03 -32.80 0.49
CA GLY A 144 0.87 -32.49 -0.61
C GLY A 144 0.19 -31.73 -1.75
N GLN A 145 -1.01 -32.15 -2.14
CA GLN A 145 -1.81 -31.47 -3.16
C GLN A 145 -2.21 -30.06 -2.73
N LEU A 146 -2.57 -29.87 -1.46
CA LEU A 146 -2.89 -28.54 -0.92
C LEU A 146 -1.70 -27.59 -1.03
N ILE A 147 -0.49 -28.03 -0.67
CA ILE A 147 0.70 -27.19 -0.76
C ILE A 147 0.97 -26.78 -2.21
N GLN A 148 0.89 -27.72 -3.14
CA GLN A 148 1.08 -27.45 -4.58
C GLN A 148 0.03 -26.49 -5.13
N TYR A 149 -1.22 -26.66 -4.71
CA TYR A 149 -2.32 -25.77 -5.08
C TYR A 149 -2.09 -24.34 -4.58
N ILE A 150 -1.75 -24.15 -3.30
CA ILE A 150 -1.48 -22.82 -2.72
C ILE A 150 -0.26 -22.16 -3.38
N GLN A 151 0.80 -22.90 -3.68
CA GLN A 151 1.96 -22.37 -4.41
C GLN A 151 1.56 -21.91 -5.81
N SER A 152 0.76 -22.72 -6.52
CA SER A 152 0.34 -22.44 -7.89
C SER A 152 -0.63 -21.26 -7.98
N LEU A 153 -1.45 -21.00 -6.95
CA LEU A 153 -2.29 -19.81 -6.89
C LEU A 153 -1.47 -18.52 -7.01
N LYS A 154 -0.29 -18.46 -6.38
CA LYS A 154 0.58 -17.27 -6.43
C LYS A 154 1.24 -17.07 -7.79
N GLU A 155 1.64 -18.19 -8.41
CA GLU A 155 2.50 -18.18 -9.60
C GLU A 155 1.71 -18.15 -10.91
N SER A 156 0.60 -18.89 -10.97
CA SER A 156 -0.04 -19.25 -12.24
C SER A 156 -1.46 -18.72 -12.41
N LEU A 157 -2.11 -18.25 -11.33
CA LEU A 157 -3.45 -17.70 -11.44
C LEU A 157 -3.36 -16.27 -12.03
N PRO A 158 -4.02 -15.98 -13.17
CA PRO A 158 -4.09 -14.64 -13.75
C PRO A 158 -5.11 -13.77 -13.00
N ALA A 159 -5.15 -13.89 -11.68
CA ALA A 159 -6.06 -13.16 -10.81
C ALA A 159 -5.39 -12.79 -9.48
N TYR A 160 -5.64 -11.57 -9.01
CA TYR A 160 -5.28 -11.17 -7.66
C TYR A 160 -6.23 -11.83 -6.68
N VAL A 161 -5.68 -12.75 -5.88
CA VAL A 161 -6.42 -13.49 -4.86
C VAL A 161 -5.69 -13.40 -3.52
N SER A 162 -6.43 -13.09 -2.45
CA SER A 162 -5.95 -13.32 -1.07
C SER A 162 -6.68 -14.52 -0.47
N VAL A 163 -5.98 -15.24 0.41
CA VAL A 163 -6.58 -16.30 1.24
C VAL A 163 -6.89 -15.69 2.60
N GLU A 164 -8.17 -15.57 2.92
CA GLU A 164 -8.63 -14.99 4.19
C GLU A 164 -8.70 -16.03 5.30
N LYS A 165 -9.19 -17.23 4.96
CA LYS A 165 -9.32 -18.34 5.90
C LYS A 165 -8.95 -19.64 5.23
N LEU A 166 -8.21 -20.45 5.97
CA LEU A 166 -7.87 -21.82 5.60
C LEU A 166 -8.18 -22.71 6.80
N ARG A 167 -9.07 -23.67 6.62
CA ARG A 167 -9.39 -24.69 7.62
C ARG A 167 -9.16 -26.07 7.01
N ILE A 168 -8.44 -26.91 7.75
CA ILE A 168 -8.10 -28.26 7.32
C ILE A 168 -8.63 -29.21 8.39
N ILE A 169 -9.41 -30.20 7.97
CA ILE A 169 -9.98 -31.23 8.83
C ILE A 169 -9.58 -32.57 8.26
N ARG A 170 -9.04 -33.46 9.09
CA ARG A 170 -8.69 -34.82 8.64
C ARG A 170 -9.95 -35.65 8.48
N ASP A 171 -10.10 -36.31 7.34
CA ASP A 171 -11.26 -37.15 7.05
C ASP A 171 -11.03 -38.56 7.62
N GLY A 172 -11.43 -38.75 8.90
CA GLY A 172 -11.46 -40.05 9.58
C GLY A 172 -10.10 -40.71 9.89
N THR A 173 -10.16 -41.87 10.55
CA THR A 173 -9.03 -42.53 11.24
C THR A 173 -8.01 -43.24 10.33
N SER A 174 -8.24 -43.33 9.02
CA SER A 174 -7.38 -44.16 8.15
C SER A 174 -7.19 -43.64 6.72
N SER A 175 -7.65 -42.43 6.40
CA SER A 175 -7.36 -41.81 5.09
C SER A 175 -6.31 -40.69 5.23
N ASP A 176 -5.42 -40.58 4.24
CA ASP A 176 -4.55 -39.41 4.06
C ASP A 176 -5.31 -38.23 3.41
N ARG A 177 -6.64 -38.32 3.36
CA ARG A 177 -7.49 -37.28 2.79
C ARG A 177 -7.91 -36.28 3.86
N LEU A 178 -7.94 -35.04 3.43
CA LEU A 178 -8.26 -33.86 4.21
C LEU A 178 -9.47 -33.19 3.56
N SER A 179 -10.43 -32.80 4.38
CA SER A 179 -11.46 -31.84 4.03
C SER A 179 -10.91 -30.44 4.27
N ILE A 180 -10.78 -29.68 3.20
CA ILE A 180 -10.12 -28.37 3.17
C ILE A 180 -11.17 -27.32 2.82
N PHE A 181 -11.24 -26.28 3.62
CA PHE A 181 -12.14 -25.14 3.44
C PHE A 181 -11.28 -23.90 3.27
N ILE A 182 -11.44 -23.20 2.16
CA ILE A 182 -10.67 -22.01 1.83
C ILE A 182 -11.61 -20.88 1.46
N ASP A 183 -11.47 -19.74 2.14
CA ASP A 183 -12.13 -18.50 1.77
C ASP A 183 -11.12 -17.60 1.07
N PHE A 184 -11.47 -17.16 -0.13
CA PHE A 184 -10.68 -16.29 -1.00
C PHE A 184 -11.36 -14.94 -1.17
N ASN A 185 -10.55 -13.89 -1.28
CA ASN A 185 -10.98 -12.63 -1.89
C ASN A 185 -10.38 -12.54 -3.28
N LEU A 186 -11.22 -12.51 -4.30
CA LEU A 186 -10.85 -12.29 -5.69
C LEU A 186 -11.03 -10.80 -6.01
N TYR A 187 -9.97 -10.14 -6.47
CA TYR A 187 -9.98 -8.71 -6.78
C TYR A 187 -10.10 -8.47 -8.29
N LEU A 188 -10.99 -7.55 -8.66
CA LEU A 188 -11.31 -7.19 -10.04
C LEU A 188 -11.17 -5.67 -10.22
N LEU A 189 -10.76 -5.24 -11.41
CA LEU A 189 -10.75 -3.83 -11.81
C LEU A 189 -11.77 -3.62 -12.91
N SER A 190 -12.81 -2.82 -12.65
CA SER A 190 -13.87 -2.50 -13.62
C SER A 190 -14.26 -1.03 -13.57
#